data_AF-F9VXE4-F1
#
_entry.id   AF-F9VXE4-F1
#
_cell.length_a   1.000
_cell.length_b   1.000
_cell.length_c   1.000
_cell.angle_alpha   90.00
_cell.angle_beta   90.00
_cell.angle_gamma   90.00
#
_symmetry.space_group_name_H-M   'P 1'
#
loop_
_entity.id
_entity.type
_entity.pdbx_description
1 polymer ?
#
loop_
_entity_poly.entity_id
_entity_poly.type
_entity_poly.pdbx_seq_one_letter_code
_entity_poly.pdbx_strand_id
1 'polypeptide(L)'
;MSTAHAVAGDVISTMGVVVPDPEDADNPYAAAVVALTGPAPATTMGVLPATFDVHMGYTPAVVAGAPSDPNGDCSSPVPLPDRFTPLCRTHDLGYDLLRAAATDGRPLGSWARFALDRMLIDAMQRSCSNPACDAAARVARIGLSWNTWRQFGGPPTRHESIPQLVSTTVERALVDRHPRTGTTTEELS
;
A
#
# COMPACT_ATOMS: atom_id res chain seq x y z
N MET A 1 16.43 31.84 -1.31
CA MET A 1 15.17 31.88 -2.06
C MET A 1 14.82 30.45 -2.42
N SER A 2 13.60 30.05 -2.06
CA SER A 2 13.12 28.66 -2.04
C SER A 2 12.70 28.19 -3.43
N THR A 3 13.27 27.08 -3.91
CA THR A 3 12.77 26.37 -5.10
C THR A 3 12.35 24.97 -4.69
N ALA A 4 11.28 24.88 -3.91
CA ALA A 4 10.54 23.64 -3.70
C ALA A 4 9.44 23.54 -4.77
N HIS A 5 9.83 23.20 -5.99
CA HIS A 5 8.91 22.68 -7.01
C HIS A 5 9.27 21.20 -7.25
N ALA A 6 8.82 20.34 -6.35
CA ALA A 6 8.79 18.91 -6.59
C ALA A 6 7.40 18.53 -7.12
N VAL A 7 7.30 18.58 -8.45
CA VAL A 7 6.54 17.69 -9.33
C VAL A 7 5.15 17.27 -8.84
N ALA A 8 4.15 18.11 -9.08
CA ALA A 8 2.80 17.63 -9.37
C ALA A 8 2.80 17.17 -10.83
N GLY A 9 3.16 15.91 -11.06
CA GLY A 9 2.95 15.28 -12.36
C GLY A 9 1.47 14.96 -12.49
N ASP A 10 0.76 15.67 -13.38
CA ASP A 10 -0.52 15.22 -13.89
C ASP A 10 -0.30 13.92 -14.66
N VAL A 11 -0.48 12.79 -13.99
CA VAL A 11 -0.56 11.49 -14.64
C VAL A 11 -2.02 11.28 -14.98
N ILE A 12 -2.35 11.47 -16.26
CA ILE A 12 -3.50 10.82 -16.89
C ILE A 12 -3.27 9.31 -16.69
N SER A 13 -3.88 8.75 -15.63
CA SER A 13 -3.72 7.34 -15.31
C SER A 13 -4.64 6.53 -16.22
N THR A 14 -4.09 6.06 -17.34
CA THR A 14 -4.58 4.81 -17.91
C THR A 14 -4.53 3.75 -16.79
N MET A 15 -5.56 2.91 -16.68
CA MET A 15 -5.56 1.76 -15.78
C MET A 15 -4.52 0.75 -16.30
N GLY A 16 -3.24 1.08 -16.12
CA GLY A 16 -2.13 0.23 -16.49
C GLY A 16 -2.16 -1.02 -15.63
N VAL A 17 -1.95 -2.17 -16.26
CA VAL A 17 -1.72 -3.43 -15.55
C VAL A 17 -0.52 -3.21 -14.63
N VAL A 18 -0.70 -3.51 -13.34
CA VAL A 18 0.42 -3.51 -12.38
C VAL A 18 1.32 -4.68 -12.73
N VAL A 19 2.59 -4.39 -13.00
CA VAL A 19 3.62 -5.40 -13.28
C VAL A 19 4.53 -5.47 -12.05
N PRO A 20 4.72 -6.65 -11.44
CA PRO A 20 5.68 -6.83 -10.36
C PRO A 20 7.10 -6.47 -10.80
N ASP A 21 7.92 -6.04 -9.84
CA ASP A 21 9.36 -5.97 -10.08
C ASP A 21 9.91 -7.36 -10.45
N PRO A 22 10.94 -7.47 -11.31
CA PRO A 22 11.47 -8.78 -11.74
C PRO A 22 11.89 -9.70 -10.59
N GLU A 23 12.37 -9.11 -9.50
CA GLU A 23 12.79 -9.83 -8.28
C GLU A 23 11.61 -10.51 -7.56
N ASP A 24 10.39 -10.00 -7.77
CA ASP A 24 9.16 -10.50 -7.16
C ASP A 24 8.35 -11.42 -8.10
N ALA A 25 8.81 -11.66 -9.33
CA ALA A 25 8.03 -12.38 -10.34
C ALA A 25 7.60 -13.79 -9.90
N ASP A 26 8.48 -14.50 -9.17
CA ASP A 26 8.22 -15.84 -8.64
C ASP A 26 7.64 -15.83 -7.21
N ASN A 27 7.23 -14.65 -6.70
CA ASN A 27 6.64 -14.52 -5.37
C ASN A 27 5.12 -14.75 -5.45
N PRO A 28 4.57 -15.77 -4.78
CA PRO A 28 3.13 -16.06 -4.88
C PRO A 28 2.27 -14.94 -4.28
N TYR A 29 2.80 -14.15 -3.34
CA TYR A 29 2.11 -12.95 -2.85
C TYR A 29 2.08 -11.81 -3.88
N ALA A 30 3.08 -11.72 -4.77
CA ALA A 30 3.06 -10.75 -5.87
C ALA A 30 1.91 -11.04 -6.84
N ALA A 31 1.70 -12.32 -7.18
CA ALA A 31 0.57 -12.75 -8.01
C ALA A 31 -0.79 -12.40 -7.35
N ALA A 32 -0.91 -12.58 -6.03
CA ALA A 32 -2.11 -12.20 -5.28
C ALA A 32 -2.35 -10.68 -5.28
N VAL A 33 -1.31 -9.85 -5.14
CA VAL A 33 -1.41 -8.39 -5.23
C VAL A 33 -1.80 -7.94 -6.65
N VAL A 34 -1.21 -8.54 -7.69
CA VAL A 34 -1.59 -8.26 -9.08
C VAL A 34 -3.04 -8.62 -9.34
N ALA A 35 -3.49 -9.79 -8.87
CA ALA A 35 -4.88 -10.21 -9.00
C ALA A 35 -5.84 -9.23 -8.28
N LEU A 36 -5.48 -8.80 -7.05
CA LEU A 36 -6.31 -7.95 -6.21
C LEU A 36 -6.47 -6.54 -6.79
N THR A 37 -5.39 -6.00 -7.33
CA THR A 37 -5.35 -4.66 -7.94
C THR A 37 -5.78 -4.64 -9.41
N GLY A 38 -6.01 -5.82 -10.00
CA GLY A 38 -6.40 -6.01 -11.38
C GLY A 38 -7.90 -5.82 -11.65
N PRO A 39 -8.34 -6.06 -12.89
CA PRO A 39 -9.73 -5.85 -13.31
C PRO A 39 -10.72 -6.88 -12.73
N ALA A 40 -10.24 -8.00 -12.19
CA ALA A 40 -11.05 -9.05 -11.58
C ALA A 40 -10.54 -9.44 -10.18
N PRO A 41 -10.72 -8.58 -9.15
CA PRO A 41 -10.16 -8.79 -7.81
C PRO A 41 -10.55 -10.13 -7.17
N ALA A 42 -11.75 -10.64 -7.43
CA ALA A 42 -12.19 -11.94 -6.92
C ALA A 42 -11.24 -13.11 -7.26
N THR A 43 -10.46 -12.99 -8.35
CA THR A 43 -9.47 -14.01 -8.74
C THR A 43 -8.34 -14.18 -7.73
N THR A 44 -8.08 -13.19 -6.86
CA THR A 44 -7.12 -13.30 -5.75
C THR A 44 -7.38 -14.52 -4.88
N MET A 45 -8.65 -14.90 -4.67
CA MET A 45 -9.00 -16.06 -3.86
C MET A 45 -8.48 -17.39 -4.44
N GLY A 46 -8.31 -17.47 -5.77
CA GLY A 46 -7.79 -18.66 -6.45
C GLY A 46 -6.26 -18.75 -6.48
N VAL A 47 -5.57 -17.65 -6.17
CA VAL A 47 -4.10 -17.56 -6.19
C VAL A 47 -3.52 -17.22 -4.81
N LEU A 48 -4.35 -17.20 -3.77
CA LEU A 48 -3.92 -16.90 -2.42
C LEU A 48 -2.94 -18.00 -1.93
N PRO A 49 -1.75 -17.63 -1.41
CA PRO A 49 -0.84 -18.62 -0.87
C PRO A 49 -1.48 -19.41 0.27
N ALA A 50 -1.28 -20.73 0.29
CA ALA A 50 -1.84 -21.61 1.33
C ALA A 50 -1.29 -21.32 2.74
N THR A 51 -0.22 -20.54 2.86
CA THR A 51 0.35 -20.10 4.13
C THR A 51 -0.33 -18.82 4.67
N PHE A 52 -1.18 -18.16 3.88
CA PHE A 52 -1.78 -16.88 4.26
C PHE A 52 -2.59 -16.98 5.57
N ASP A 53 -3.52 -17.94 5.66
CA ASP A 53 -4.35 -18.11 6.85
C ASP A 53 -3.54 -18.47 8.10
N VAL A 54 -2.45 -19.21 7.94
CA VAL A 54 -1.48 -19.52 9.01
C VAL A 54 -0.80 -18.24 9.50
N HIS A 55 -0.35 -17.36 8.62
CA HIS A 55 0.32 -16.11 9.01
C HIS A 55 -0.64 -15.07 9.57
N MET A 56 -1.85 -15.02 9.02
CA MET A 56 -2.80 -13.94 9.28
C MET A 56 -3.84 -14.30 10.34
N GLY A 57 -4.07 -15.58 10.58
CA GLY A 57 -5.03 -16.08 11.57
C GLY A 57 -6.50 -15.93 11.15
N TYR A 58 -6.76 -15.70 9.86
CA TYR A 58 -8.11 -15.63 9.30
C TYR A 58 -8.15 -16.06 7.83
N THR A 59 -9.34 -16.43 7.35
CA THR A 59 -9.59 -16.68 5.93
C THR A 59 -10.27 -15.46 5.30
N PRO A 60 -9.76 -14.90 4.20
CA PRO A 60 -10.42 -13.80 3.51
C PRO A 60 -11.81 -14.19 3.02
N ALA A 61 -12.71 -13.21 2.93
CA ALA A 61 -14.05 -13.39 2.42
C ALA A 61 -14.30 -12.51 1.19
N VAL A 62 -15.11 -12.99 0.25
CA VAL A 62 -15.57 -12.15 -0.87
C VAL A 62 -16.85 -11.44 -0.46
N VAL A 63 -16.79 -10.11 -0.36
CA VAL A 63 -17.93 -9.26 -0.02
C VAL A 63 -18.21 -8.34 -1.20
N ALA A 64 -19.42 -8.40 -1.73
CA ALA A 64 -19.84 -7.62 -2.91
C ALA A 64 -18.87 -7.74 -4.11
N GLY A 65 -18.29 -8.93 -4.32
CA GLY A 65 -17.39 -9.23 -5.43
C GLY A 65 -15.92 -8.84 -5.20
N ALA A 66 -15.56 -8.29 -4.04
CA ALA A 66 -14.19 -7.98 -3.67
C ALA A 66 -13.71 -8.89 -2.52
N PRO A 67 -12.52 -9.52 -2.64
CA PRO A 67 -11.85 -10.15 -1.51
C PRO A 67 -11.57 -9.14 -0.40
N SER A 68 -11.77 -9.53 0.84
CA SER A 68 -11.69 -8.62 1.99
C SER A 68 -11.19 -9.31 3.24
N ASP A 69 -10.50 -8.54 4.09
CA ASP A 69 -10.28 -8.89 5.48
C ASP A 69 -11.60 -8.70 6.24
N PRO A 70 -12.25 -9.76 6.75
CA PRO A 70 -13.51 -9.64 7.49
C PRO A 70 -13.36 -8.87 8.81
N ASN A 71 -12.14 -8.81 9.35
CA ASN A 71 -11.80 -8.13 10.60
C ASN A 71 -11.21 -6.73 10.37
N GLY A 72 -10.99 -6.36 9.10
CA GLY A 72 -10.43 -5.06 8.71
C GLY A 72 -11.38 -3.90 8.98
N ASP A 73 -10.80 -2.70 9.03
CA ASP A 73 -11.51 -1.45 9.29
C ASP A 73 -10.80 -0.27 8.63
N CYS A 74 -11.50 0.84 8.42
CA CYS A 74 -10.88 2.07 7.97
C CYS A 74 -10.06 2.71 9.09
N SER A 75 -8.82 2.24 9.25
CA SER A 75 -7.85 2.85 10.17
C SER A 75 -7.46 4.24 9.68
N SER A 76 -8.13 5.27 10.20
CA SER A 76 -7.89 6.67 9.87
C SER A 76 -7.91 7.53 11.13
N PRO A 77 -6.97 8.49 11.27
CA PRO A 77 -6.97 9.43 12.39
C PRO A 77 -8.14 10.42 12.34
N VAL A 78 -8.82 10.52 11.20
CA VAL A 78 -10.03 11.31 11.00
C VAL A 78 -11.18 10.40 10.60
N PRO A 79 -12.43 10.70 11.01
CA PRO A 79 -13.60 9.96 10.56
C PRO A 79 -13.68 9.93 9.04
N LEU A 80 -13.85 8.73 8.47
CA LEU A 80 -14.08 8.53 7.05
C LEU A 80 -15.56 8.16 6.83
N PRO A 81 -16.12 8.45 5.63
CA PRO A 81 -17.47 8.01 5.30
C PRO A 81 -17.61 6.48 5.41
N ASP A 82 -18.67 5.99 6.06
CA ASP A 82 -18.95 4.55 6.25
C ASP A 82 -18.92 3.73 4.95
N ARG A 83 -19.23 4.39 3.82
CA ARG A 83 -19.18 3.75 2.50
C ARG A 83 -17.77 3.29 2.10
N PHE A 84 -16.73 3.79 2.75
CA PHE A 84 -15.35 3.38 2.52
C PHE A 84 -14.99 2.10 3.26
N THR A 85 -15.74 1.67 4.29
CA THR A 85 -15.40 0.50 5.11
C THR A 85 -15.17 -0.78 4.28
N PRO A 86 -16.03 -1.15 3.30
CA PRO A 86 -15.75 -2.32 2.45
C PRO A 86 -14.49 -2.17 1.60
N LEU A 87 -14.16 -0.93 1.19
CA LEU A 87 -12.97 -0.64 0.40
C LEU A 87 -11.70 -0.75 1.27
N CYS A 88 -11.74 -0.23 2.48
CA CYS A 88 -10.66 -0.37 3.46
C CYS A 88 -10.38 -1.84 3.78
N ARG A 89 -11.42 -2.67 3.97
CA ARG A 89 -11.24 -4.12 4.20
C ARG A 89 -10.57 -4.85 3.03
N THR A 90 -10.85 -4.42 1.80
CA THR A 90 -10.17 -4.94 0.60
C THR A 90 -8.69 -4.52 0.58
N HIS A 91 -8.40 -3.28 1.00
CA HIS A 91 -7.04 -2.76 1.11
C HIS A 91 -6.25 -3.41 2.24
N ASP A 92 -6.88 -3.64 3.39
CA ASP A 92 -6.28 -4.34 4.54
C ASP A 92 -5.85 -5.77 4.18
N LEU A 93 -6.68 -6.50 3.42
CA LEU A 93 -6.28 -7.79 2.85
C LEU A 93 -5.00 -7.65 2.00
N GLY A 94 -4.92 -6.61 1.17
CA GLY A 94 -3.71 -6.33 0.40
C GLY A 94 -2.49 -6.08 1.28
N TYR A 95 -2.63 -5.29 2.33
CA TYR A 95 -1.57 -5.05 3.31
C TYR A 95 -1.17 -6.31 4.07
N ASP A 96 -2.11 -7.20 4.31
CA ASP A 96 -1.87 -8.51 4.90
C ASP A 96 -1.08 -9.43 3.97
N LEU A 97 -1.29 -9.35 2.64
CA LEU A 97 -0.41 -10.03 1.67
C LEU A 97 1.04 -9.55 1.80
N LEU A 98 1.26 -8.24 1.99
CA LEU A 98 2.62 -7.69 2.18
C LEU A 98 3.27 -8.22 3.47
N ARG A 99 2.49 -8.28 4.56
CA ARG A 99 2.96 -8.78 5.86
C ARG A 99 3.24 -10.28 5.83
N ALA A 100 2.38 -11.05 5.18
CA ALA A 100 2.56 -12.49 5.02
C ALA A 100 3.80 -12.78 4.17
N ALA A 101 4.00 -12.08 3.06
CA ALA A 101 5.21 -12.18 2.24
C ALA A 101 6.49 -11.89 3.03
N ALA A 102 6.49 -10.85 3.85
CA ALA A 102 7.61 -10.52 4.73
C ALA A 102 7.83 -11.57 5.83
N THR A 103 6.76 -12.14 6.39
CA THR A 103 6.82 -13.22 7.38
C THR A 103 7.43 -14.49 6.78
N ASP A 104 7.12 -14.76 5.51
CA ASP A 104 7.72 -15.84 4.71
C ASP A 104 9.16 -15.54 4.25
N GLY A 105 9.76 -14.43 4.69
CA GLY A 105 11.12 -14.04 4.34
C GLY A 105 11.29 -13.56 2.90
N ARG A 106 10.19 -13.27 2.20
CA ARG A 106 10.16 -12.80 0.81
C ARG A 106 9.36 -11.50 0.70
N PRO A 107 9.79 -10.41 1.37
CA PRO A 107 9.08 -9.14 1.31
C PRO A 107 9.01 -8.64 -0.14
N LEU A 108 7.85 -8.11 -0.52
CA LEU A 108 7.67 -7.49 -1.84
C LEU A 108 8.30 -6.10 -1.90
N GLY A 109 8.70 -5.70 -3.10
CA GLY A 109 9.12 -4.34 -3.40
C GLY A 109 8.02 -3.30 -3.21
N SER A 110 8.42 -2.02 -3.15
CA SER A 110 7.51 -0.89 -2.88
C SER A 110 6.36 -0.75 -3.89
N TRP A 111 6.53 -1.29 -5.10
CA TRP A 111 5.49 -1.32 -6.15
C TRP A 111 4.17 -1.89 -5.62
N ALA A 112 4.23 -2.95 -4.80
CA ALA A 112 3.06 -3.67 -4.33
C ALA A 112 2.21 -2.78 -3.42
N ARG A 113 2.86 -2.06 -2.50
CA ARG A 113 2.19 -1.11 -1.62
C ARG A 113 1.61 0.07 -2.38
N PHE A 114 2.34 0.62 -3.35
CA PHE A 114 1.83 1.70 -4.19
C PHE A 114 0.62 1.27 -5.03
N ALA A 115 0.61 0.03 -5.52
CA ALA A 115 -0.53 -0.51 -6.26
C ALA A 115 -1.78 -0.64 -5.38
N LEU A 116 -1.63 -1.14 -4.15
CA LEU A 116 -2.71 -1.27 -3.18
C LEU A 116 -3.26 0.09 -2.74
N ASP A 117 -2.38 1.04 -2.42
CA ASP A 117 -2.80 2.39 -2.04
C ASP A 117 -3.56 3.08 -3.18
N ARG A 118 -3.10 2.94 -4.43
CA ARG A 118 -3.81 3.45 -5.60
C ARG A 118 -5.18 2.80 -5.77
N MET A 119 -5.26 1.47 -5.67
CA MET A 119 -6.52 0.72 -5.77
C MET A 119 -7.57 1.26 -4.79
N LEU A 120 -7.19 1.46 -3.52
CA LEU A 120 -8.09 1.99 -2.50
C LEU A 120 -8.57 3.40 -2.85
N ILE A 121 -7.65 4.29 -3.21
CA ILE A 121 -7.98 5.68 -3.50
C ILE A 121 -8.86 5.82 -4.74
N ASP A 122 -8.58 5.07 -5.79
CA ASP A 122 -9.41 5.07 -7.01
C ASP A 122 -10.81 4.51 -6.73
N ALA A 123 -10.92 3.50 -5.86
CA ALA A 123 -12.22 2.98 -5.43
C ALA A 123 -13.00 3.99 -4.57
N MET A 124 -12.33 4.67 -3.62
CA MET A 124 -12.94 5.72 -2.79
C MET A 124 -13.48 6.84 -3.67
N GLN A 125 -12.68 7.38 -4.58
CA GLN A 125 -13.08 8.46 -5.48
C GLN A 125 -14.25 8.06 -6.38
N ARG A 126 -14.23 6.86 -6.97
CA ARG A 126 -15.34 6.35 -7.79
C ARG A 126 -16.63 6.17 -6.99
N SER A 127 -16.53 5.87 -5.69
CA SER A 127 -17.70 5.74 -4.82
C SER A 127 -18.31 7.08 -4.41
N CYS A 128 -17.59 8.19 -4.59
CA CYS A 128 -18.02 9.50 -4.14
C CYS A 128 -19.14 10.10 -4.99
N SER A 129 -20.02 10.84 -4.32
CA SER A 129 -21.20 11.48 -4.91
C SER A 129 -21.37 12.93 -4.50
N ASN A 130 -20.43 13.48 -3.73
CA ASN A 130 -20.43 14.87 -3.28
C ASN A 130 -19.00 15.35 -2.92
N PRO A 131 -18.76 16.67 -2.87
CA PRO A 131 -17.43 17.23 -2.62
C PRO A 131 -16.80 16.85 -1.27
N ALA A 132 -17.61 16.59 -0.25
CA ALA A 132 -17.10 16.20 1.08
C ALA A 132 -16.50 14.79 1.04
N CYS A 133 -17.13 13.86 0.32
CA CYS A 133 -16.58 12.54 0.07
C CYS A 133 -15.26 12.63 -0.71
N ASP A 134 -15.22 13.45 -1.77
CA ASP A 134 -13.99 13.64 -2.55
C ASP A 134 -12.85 14.23 -1.71
N ALA A 135 -13.18 15.15 -0.80
CA ALA A 135 -12.21 15.69 0.16
C ALA A 135 -11.68 14.61 1.10
N ALA A 136 -12.55 13.76 1.64
CA ALA A 136 -12.14 12.63 2.48
C ALA A 136 -11.21 11.65 1.73
N ALA A 137 -11.53 11.30 0.48
CA ALA A 137 -10.66 10.46 -0.36
C ALA A 137 -9.29 11.12 -0.62
N ARG A 138 -9.24 12.46 -0.81
CA ARG A 138 -7.97 13.19 -0.94
C ARG A 138 -7.14 13.17 0.34
N VAL A 139 -7.77 13.34 1.51
CA VAL A 139 -7.08 13.24 2.81
C VAL A 139 -6.55 11.83 3.03
N ALA A 140 -7.33 10.80 2.72
CA ALA A 140 -6.87 9.41 2.78
C ALA A 140 -5.63 9.18 1.90
N ARG A 141 -5.61 9.71 0.67
CA ARG A 141 -4.44 9.64 -0.21
C ARG A 141 -3.20 10.26 0.44
N ILE A 142 -3.33 11.44 1.02
CA ILE A 142 -2.19 12.12 1.69
C ILE A 142 -1.69 11.27 2.86
N GLY A 143 -2.61 10.75 3.68
CA GLY A 143 -2.28 9.88 4.80
C GLY A 143 -1.53 8.62 4.38
N LEU A 144 -2.03 7.91 3.36
CA LEU A 144 -1.38 6.73 2.78
C LEU A 144 -0.01 7.06 2.20
N SER A 145 0.10 8.12 1.39
CA SER A 145 1.38 8.52 0.80
C SER A 145 2.43 8.84 1.86
N TRP A 146 2.06 9.55 2.93
CA TRP A 146 2.96 9.82 4.05
C TRP A 146 3.34 8.53 4.79
N ASN A 147 2.37 7.65 5.05
CA ASN A 147 2.59 6.36 5.70
C ASN A 147 3.54 5.46 4.90
N THR A 148 3.37 5.42 3.59
CA THR A 148 4.20 4.65 2.66
C THR A 148 5.60 5.24 2.56
N TRP A 149 5.73 6.56 2.49
CA TRP A 149 7.04 7.23 2.51
C TRP A 149 7.83 6.96 3.80
N ARG A 150 7.21 7.17 4.98
CA ARG A 150 7.92 7.02 6.26
C ARG A 150 8.34 5.57 6.55
N GLN A 151 7.63 4.60 5.97
CA GLN A 151 7.92 3.16 6.11
C GLN A 151 8.69 2.60 4.90
N PHE A 152 9.36 3.45 4.11
CA PHE A 152 10.20 3.04 2.96
C PHE A 152 9.48 2.19 1.91
N GLY A 153 8.15 2.30 1.80
CA GLY A 153 7.35 1.49 0.88
C GLY A 153 7.13 0.04 1.32
N GLY A 154 7.65 -0.36 2.49
CA GLY A 154 7.54 -1.72 3.01
C GLY A 154 6.15 -2.05 3.59
N PRO A 155 5.98 -3.30 4.09
CA PRO A 155 4.75 -3.72 4.74
C PRO A 155 4.39 -2.80 5.92
N PRO A 156 3.10 -2.44 6.08
CA PRO A 156 2.71 -1.51 7.13
C PRO A 156 2.75 -2.19 8.50
N THR A 157 3.36 -1.52 9.48
CA THR A 157 3.39 -1.98 10.88
C THR A 157 1.98 -2.10 11.45
N ARG A 158 1.72 -3.14 12.25
CA ARG A 158 0.47 -3.23 13.02
C ARG A 158 0.58 -2.35 14.26
N HIS A 159 -0.44 -1.53 14.51
CA HIS A 159 -0.60 -0.73 15.72
C HIS A 159 0.63 0.15 16.06
N GLU A 160 0.65 1.36 15.50
CA GLU A 160 1.69 2.34 15.82
C GLU A 160 1.21 3.36 16.83
N SER A 161 2.01 3.56 17.86
CA SER A 161 1.83 4.66 18.82
C SER A 161 2.25 6.00 18.19
N ILE A 162 1.70 7.10 18.70
CA ILE A 162 2.08 8.46 18.25
C ILE A 162 3.60 8.68 18.29
N PRO A 163 4.33 8.28 19.34
CA PRO A 163 5.79 8.38 19.35
C PRO A 163 6.48 7.62 18.20
N GLN A 164 6.00 6.43 17.83
CA GLN A 164 6.54 5.66 16.71
C GLN A 164 6.28 6.36 15.36
N LEU A 165 5.09 6.93 15.18
CA LEU A 165 4.78 7.73 13.99
C LEU A 165 5.75 8.91 13.82
N VAL A 166 6.05 9.61 14.93
CA VAL A 166 7.00 10.72 14.95
C VAL A 166 8.42 10.23 14.67
N SER A 167 8.88 9.18 15.34
CA SER A 167 10.25 8.65 15.18
C SER A 167 10.52 8.24 13.73
N THR A 168 9.66 7.39 13.17
CA THR A 168 9.83 6.89 11.78
C THR A 168 9.77 8.01 10.74
N THR A 169 8.99 9.06 11.00
CA THR A 169 8.94 10.26 10.16
C THR A 169 10.26 11.04 10.20
N VAL A 170 10.82 11.24 11.39
CA VAL A 170 12.11 11.95 11.56
C VAL A 170 13.25 11.13 10.94
N GLU A 171 13.29 9.83 11.20
CA GLU A 171 14.27 8.90 10.62
C GLU A 171 14.25 8.99 9.09
N ARG A 172 13.06 8.90 8.47
CA ARG A 172 12.93 8.99 7.02
C ARG A 172 13.42 10.33 6.47
N ALA A 173 13.07 11.43 7.13
CA ALA A 173 13.51 12.77 6.73
C ALA A 173 15.03 12.95 6.84
N LEU A 174 15.68 12.33 7.84
CA LEU A 174 17.13 12.36 7.98
C LEU A 174 17.84 11.58 6.87
N VAL A 175 17.29 10.42 6.49
CA VAL A 175 17.80 9.62 5.36
C VAL A 175 17.69 10.39 4.04
N ASP A 176 16.57 11.07 3.79
CA ASP A 176 16.41 11.90 2.57
C ASP A 176 17.36 13.09 2.50
N ARG A 177 17.83 13.59 3.64
CA ARG A 177 18.86 14.65 3.70
C ARG A 177 20.27 14.15 3.44
N HIS A 178 20.51 12.86 3.67
CA HIS A 178 21.81 12.22 3.45
C HIS A 178 21.64 11.00 2.53
N PRO A 179 21.19 11.21 1.27
CA PRO A 179 21.18 10.11 0.32
C PRO A 179 22.61 9.62 0.20
N ARG A 180 22.84 8.32 0.43
CA ARG A 180 24.18 7.74 0.30
C ARG A 180 24.70 8.06 -1.10
N THR A 181 25.66 8.98 -1.20
CA THR A 181 26.49 9.14 -2.38
C THR A 181 27.23 7.83 -2.56
N GLY A 182 26.93 7.10 -3.63
CA GLY A 182 27.59 5.85 -3.93
C GLY A 182 29.11 6.04 -3.88
N THR A 183 29.78 5.21 -3.08
CA THR A 183 31.21 5.01 -3.12
C THR A 183 31.58 4.49 -4.50
N THR A 184 32.00 5.37 -5.41
CA THR A 184 33.01 5.04 -6.41
C THR A 184 34.32 4.84 -5.67
N THR A 185 34.64 3.59 -5.34
CA THR A 185 36.02 3.20 -5.04
C THR A 185 36.60 2.68 -6.36
N GLU A 186 36.97 3.61 -7.22
CA GLU A 186 38.13 3.43 -8.09
C GLU A 186 39.35 3.97 -7.32
N GLU A 187 40.51 3.36 -7.53
CA GLU A 187 41.79 3.51 -6.81
C GLU A 187 41.93 2.80 -5.45
N LEU A 188 42.41 1.56 -5.49
CA LEU A 188 43.79 1.23 -5.09
C LEU A 188 44.11 -0.24 -5.43
N SER A 189 44.85 -0.39 -6.54
CA SER A 189 45.92 -1.38 -6.82
C SER A 189 45.77 -2.23 -8.07
#